data_AF-A0A853K8X4-F1
#
_entry.id   AF-A0A853K8X4-F1
#
_cell.length_a   1.000
_cell.length_b   1.000
_cell.length_c   1.000
_cell.angle_alpha   90.00
_cell.angle_beta   90.00
_cell.angle_gamma   90.00
#
_symmetry.space_group_name_H-M   'P 1'
#
loop_
_entity.id
_entity.type
_entity.pdbx_description
1 polymer ?
#
loop_
_entity_poly.entity_id
_entity_poly.type
_entity_poly.pdbx_seq_one_letter_code
_entity_poly.pdbx_strand_id
1 'polypeptide(L)'
;MLRCPVRPVVIEVIEDFLARPQNFQFEPVLLHGDLAAEHTLVNTETGEIGVIDFGDCGMGDPAYDVWPELTPFYHGPMDELFCARQGFYRKLAPFHGVLHGLLICDDVLVTNALRQVEAEYAGKSE
;
A
#
# COMPACT_ATOMS: atom_id res chain seq x y z
N MET A 1 -7.11 13.52 -21.40
CA MET A 1 -7.03 13.69 -19.93
C MET A 1 -8.27 13.06 -19.31
N LEU A 2 -8.12 11.89 -18.72
CA LEU A 2 -9.21 11.19 -18.02
C LEU A 2 -9.69 12.07 -16.86
N ARG A 3 -10.98 12.46 -16.87
CA ARG A 3 -11.63 13.08 -15.71
C ARG A 3 -11.88 11.97 -14.71
N CYS A 4 -11.00 11.82 -13.73
CA CYS A 4 -11.20 10.90 -12.62
C CYS A 4 -12.18 11.54 -11.62
N PRO A 5 -13.44 11.04 -11.49
CA PRO A 5 -14.46 11.66 -10.65
C PRO A 5 -14.09 11.66 -9.16
N VAL A 6 -13.26 10.70 -8.74
CA VAL A 6 -12.80 10.58 -7.35
C VAL A 6 -11.62 11.50 -7.01
N ARG A 7 -11.09 12.28 -7.97
CA ARG A 7 -9.93 13.15 -7.76
C ARG A 7 -10.04 14.07 -6.53
N PRO A 8 -11.16 14.77 -6.27
CA PRO A 8 -11.27 15.62 -5.08
C PRO A 8 -11.14 14.81 -3.78
N VAL A 9 -11.79 13.65 -3.72
CA VAL A 9 -11.75 12.75 -2.55
C VAL A 9 -10.34 12.19 -2.33
N VAL A 10 -9.65 11.82 -3.41
CA VAL A 10 -8.24 11.38 -3.34
C VAL A 10 -7.36 12.47 -2.74
N ILE A 11 -7.49 13.71 -3.23
CA ILE A 11 -6.70 14.85 -2.73
C ILE A 11 -6.98 15.08 -1.25
N GLU A 12 -8.26 15.14 -0.85
CA GLU A 12 -8.67 15.33 0.54
C GLU A 12 -8.06 14.25 1.46
N VAL A 13 -8.20 12.96 1.10
CA VAL A 13 -7.65 11.85 1.90
C VAL A 13 -6.13 11.95 2.06
N ILE A 14 -5.42 12.33 1.00
CA ILE A 14 -3.96 12.47 1.05
C ILE A 14 -3.57 13.69 1.87
N GLU A 15 -4.17 14.85 1.61
CA GLU A 15 -3.88 16.09 2.34
C GLU A 15 -4.19 15.95 3.84
N ASP A 16 -5.29 15.31 4.21
CA ASP A 16 -5.65 15.02 5.60
C ASP A 16 -4.62 14.13 6.30
N PHE A 17 -4.06 13.14 5.59
CA PHE A 17 -3.00 12.29 6.13
C PHE A 17 -1.71 13.09 6.32
N LEU A 18 -1.31 13.87 5.31
CA LEU A 18 -0.10 14.68 5.34
C LEU A 18 -0.16 15.80 6.39
N ALA A 19 -1.36 16.33 6.67
CA ALA A 19 -1.58 17.40 7.64
C ALA A 19 -1.45 16.96 9.10
N ARG A 20 -1.30 15.65 9.39
CA ARG A 20 -1.21 15.10 10.75
C ARG A 20 0.21 14.60 11.03
N PRO A 21 1.07 15.37 11.72
CA PRO A 21 2.46 14.98 11.99
C PRO A 21 2.60 13.65 12.73
N GLN A 22 1.61 13.25 13.53
CA GLN A 22 1.60 11.99 14.28
C GLN A 22 1.61 10.77 13.35
N ASN A 23 1.11 10.89 12.11
CA ASN A 23 1.19 9.83 11.10
C ASN A 23 2.64 9.51 10.69
N PHE A 24 3.60 10.36 11.04
CA PHE A 24 5.02 10.19 10.74
C PHE A 24 5.86 9.88 11.99
N GLN A 25 5.20 9.66 13.13
CA GLN A 25 5.84 9.33 14.41
C GLN A 25 5.79 7.82 14.65
N PHE A 26 6.62 7.09 13.91
CA PHE A 26 6.81 5.64 14.05
C PHE A 26 8.30 5.32 14.19
N GLU A 27 8.62 4.17 14.78
CA GLU A 27 9.99 3.65 14.79
C GLU A 27 10.29 3.00 13.42
N PRO A 28 11.25 3.52 12.64
CA PRO A 28 11.53 2.97 11.32
C PRO A 28 12.16 1.58 11.40
N VAL A 29 11.69 0.66 10.55
CA VAL A 29 12.26 -0.68 10.39
C VAL A 29 12.70 -0.91 8.95
N LEU A 30 13.49 -1.96 8.71
CA LEU A 30 13.73 -2.43 7.35
C LEU A 30 12.46 -3.06 6.79
N LEU A 31 11.98 -2.53 5.68
CA LEU A 31 10.85 -3.01 4.91
C LEU A 31 11.31 -3.85 3.73
N HIS A 32 10.47 -4.80 3.34
CA HIS A 32 10.44 -5.40 2.01
C HIS A 32 10.05 -4.35 0.95
N GLY A 33 9.05 -3.52 1.22
CA GLY A 33 8.62 -2.42 0.34
C GLY A 33 7.62 -2.83 -0.75
N ASP A 34 7.50 -4.12 -1.02
CA ASP A 34 6.46 -4.69 -1.88
C ASP A 34 5.98 -6.08 -1.40
N LEU A 35 5.72 -6.21 -0.09
CA LEU A 35 5.36 -7.51 0.48
C LEU A 35 3.93 -7.89 0.07
N ALA A 36 3.81 -8.82 -0.87
CA ALA A 36 2.54 -9.33 -1.38
C ALA A 36 2.59 -10.85 -1.59
N ALA A 37 1.41 -11.46 -1.76
CA ALA A 37 1.30 -12.90 -1.99
C ALA A 37 2.05 -13.37 -3.25
N GLU A 38 2.13 -12.53 -4.29
CA GLU A 38 2.89 -12.79 -5.52
C GLU A 38 4.41 -12.85 -5.30
N HIS A 39 4.90 -12.27 -4.20
CA HIS A 39 6.31 -12.30 -3.79
C HIS A 39 6.59 -13.33 -2.67
N THR A 40 5.59 -14.15 -2.33
CA THR A 40 5.69 -15.17 -1.28
C THR A 40 5.57 -16.57 -1.88
N LEU A 41 6.65 -17.35 -1.74
CA LEU A 41 6.71 -18.75 -2.17
C LEU A 41 6.40 -19.65 -0.98
N VAL A 42 5.53 -20.64 -1.18
CA VAL A 42 5.19 -21.64 -0.15
C VAL A 42 5.49 -23.02 -0.68
N ASN A 43 6.36 -23.76 0.02
CA ASN A 43 6.52 -25.19 -0.21
C ASN A 43 5.34 -25.92 0.43
N THR A 44 4.45 -26.50 -0.38
CA THR A 44 3.24 -27.17 0.10
C THR A 44 3.50 -28.50 0.83
N GLU A 45 4.68 -29.10 0.67
CA GLU A 45 5.04 -30.35 1.33
C GLU A 45 5.64 -30.12 2.72
N THR A 46 6.50 -29.10 2.86
CA THR A 46 7.22 -28.80 4.10
C THR A 46 6.62 -27.64 4.91
N GLY A 47 5.80 -26.80 4.27
CA GLY A 47 5.30 -25.55 4.84
C GLY A 47 6.34 -24.43 4.88
N GLU A 48 7.52 -24.61 4.27
CA GLU A 48 8.55 -23.58 4.21
C GLU A 48 8.11 -22.39 3.36
N ILE A 49 8.45 -21.19 3.82
CA ILE A 49 8.11 -19.93 3.17
C ILE A 49 9.40 -19.25 2.70
N GLY A 50 9.42 -18.85 1.43
CA GLY A 50 10.44 -17.97 0.86
C GLY A 50 9.80 -16.64 0.47
N VAL A 51 10.56 -15.55 0.61
CA VAL A 51 10.17 -14.22 0.12
C VAL A 51 11.18 -13.82 -0.95
N ILE A 52 10.72 -13.16 -2.01
CA ILE A 52 11.54 -12.70 -3.15
C ILE A 52 11.20 -11.25 -3.49
N ASP A 53 11.96 -10.66 -4.40
CA ASP A 53 11.74 -9.30 -4.91
C ASP A 53 11.96 -8.16 -3.91
N PHE A 54 13.13 -8.18 -3.29
CA PHE A 54 13.61 -7.16 -2.34
C PHE A 54 14.05 -5.85 -3.03
N GLY A 55 13.57 -5.56 -4.24
CA GLY A 55 13.97 -4.39 -5.02
C GLY A 55 13.57 -3.05 -4.38
N ASP A 56 12.45 -3.04 -3.65
CA ASP A 56 11.87 -1.86 -3.00
C ASP A 56 12.23 -1.73 -1.52
N CYS A 57 13.20 -2.53 -1.05
CA CYS A 57 13.59 -2.52 0.36
C CYS A 57 14.13 -1.16 0.81
N GLY A 58 13.71 -0.75 2.00
CA GLY A 58 14.11 0.54 2.57
C GLY A 58 13.75 0.67 4.05
N MET A 59 14.22 1.74 4.67
CA MET A 59 13.81 2.08 6.04
C MET A 59 12.47 2.80 6.00
N GLY A 60 11.48 2.36 6.77
CA GLY A 60 10.16 2.98 6.77
C GLY A 60 9.23 2.49 7.87
N ASP A 61 7.95 2.85 7.75
CA ASP A 61 6.91 2.48 8.71
C ASP A 61 6.58 0.99 8.63
N PRO A 62 6.66 0.22 9.73
CA PRO A 62 6.28 -1.19 9.72
C PRO A 62 4.83 -1.44 9.26
N ALA A 63 3.92 -0.47 9.41
CA ALA A 63 2.54 -0.60 8.97
C ALA A 63 2.36 -0.70 7.44
N TYR A 64 3.43 -0.45 6.67
CA TYR A 64 3.42 -0.51 5.21
C TYR A 64 3.46 -1.96 4.69
N ASP A 65 4.31 -2.82 5.25
CA ASP A 65 4.44 -4.23 4.82
C ASP A 65 3.49 -5.18 5.54
N VAL A 66 3.02 -4.82 6.72
CA VAL A 66 2.12 -5.70 7.49
C VAL A 66 0.71 -5.51 6.97
N TRP A 67 0.13 -6.54 6.37
CA TRP A 67 -1.26 -6.53 5.91
C TRP A 67 -2.23 -6.80 7.09
N PRO A 68 -3.49 -6.32 7.05
CA PRO A 68 -4.44 -6.47 8.16
C PRO A 68 -4.62 -7.92 8.63
N GLU A 69 -4.56 -8.85 7.70
CA GLU A 69 -4.67 -10.29 7.92
C GLU A 69 -3.46 -10.88 8.65
N LEU A 70 -2.29 -10.23 8.54
CA LEU A 70 -1.04 -10.63 9.18
C LEU A 70 -0.82 -9.94 10.54
N THR A 71 -1.56 -8.86 10.83
CA THR A 71 -1.43 -8.10 12.09
C THR A 71 -1.46 -8.98 13.34
N PRO A 72 -2.33 -10.01 13.49
CA PRO A 72 -2.32 -10.88 14.68
C PRO A 72 -1.04 -11.69 14.89
N PHE A 73 -0.23 -11.85 13.84
CA PHE A 73 1.04 -12.59 13.84
C PHE A 73 2.26 -11.68 13.81
N TYR A 74 2.07 -10.37 13.81
CA TYR A 74 3.15 -9.40 13.81
C TYR A 74 3.57 -9.07 15.24
N HIS A 75 4.84 -9.29 15.55
CA HIS A 75 5.42 -9.10 16.89
C HIS A 75 6.41 -7.92 16.95
N GLY A 76 6.45 -7.09 15.91
CA GLY A 76 7.30 -5.91 15.84
C GLY A 76 6.66 -4.64 16.43
N PRO A 77 7.26 -3.46 16.22
CA PRO A 77 6.74 -2.20 16.74
C PRO A 77 5.34 -1.88 16.20
N MET A 78 4.38 -1.68 17.10
CA MET A 78 3.02 -1.23 16.79
C MET A 78 2.62 -0.14 17.77
N ASP A 79 2.42 1.07 17.27
CA ASP A 79 1.84 2.18 18.02
C ASP A 79 0.31 2.29 17.79
N GLU A 80 -0.32 3.25 18.45
CA GLU A 80 -1.78 3.46 18.40
C GLU A 80 -2.31 3.84 17.00
N LEU A 81 -1.46 4.38 16.13
CA LEU A 81 -1.81 4.82 14.77
C LEU A 81 -1.44 3.78 13.70
N PHE A 82 -0.81 2.66 14.06
CA PHE A 82 -0.37 1.61 13.14
C PHE A 82 -1.47 1.16 12.16
N CYS A 83 -2.63 0.77 12.67
CA CYS A 83 -3.74 0.31 11.84
C CYS A 83 -4.32 1.44 10.95
N ALA A 84 -4.24 2.70 11.40
CA ALA A 84 -4.68 3.84 10.59
C ALA A 84 -3.74 4.09 9.41
N ARG A 85 -2.41 3.97 9.62
CA ARG A 85 -1.40 4.10 8.57
C ARG A 85 -1.47 2.93 7.58
N GLN A 86 -1.62 1.71 8.08
CA GLN A 86 -1.90 0.52 7.26
C GLN A 86 -3.11 0.73 6.34
N GLY A 87 -4.23 1.23 6.89
CA GLY A 87 -5.43 1.55 6.12
C GLY A 87 -5.21 2.65 5.07
N PHE A 88 -4.35 3.63 5.36
CA PHE A 88 -3.95 4.66 4.40
C PHE A 88 -3.07 4.09 3.27
N TYR A 89 -2.04 3.30 3.58
CA TYR A 89 -1.16 2.70 2.57
C TYR A 89 -1.92 1.78 1.62
N ARG A 90 -2.90 1.01 2.13
CA ARG A 90 -3.78 0.21 1.28
C ARG A 90 -4.56 1.03 0.26
N LYS A 91 -5.01 2.24 0.63
CA LYS A 91 -5.68 3.15 -0.31
C LYS A 91 -4.71 3.67 -1.39
N LEU A 92 -3.41 3.73 -1.11
CA LEU A 92 -2.39 4.14 -2.06
C LEU A 92 -1.98 3.03 -3.04
N ALA A 93 -2.17 1.75 -2.70
CA ALA A 93 -1.69 0.63 -3.50
C ALA A 93 -2.06 0.70 -5.00
N PRO A 94 -3.29 1.07 -5.42
CA PRO A 94 -3.63 1.19 -6.84
C PRO A 94 -2.80 2.25 -7.60
N PHE A 95 -2.26 3.26 -6.91
CA PHE A 95 -1.42 4.28 -7.53
C PHE A 95 -0.05 3.74 -7.96
N HIS A 96 0.48 2.68 -7.32
CA HIS A 96 1.69 2.02 -7.79
C HIS A 96 1.51 1.46 -9.20
N GLY A 97 0.35 0.82 -9.46
CA GLY A 97 0.01 0.34 -10.80
C GLY A 97 -0.07 1.47 -11.85
N VAL A 98 -0.60 2.64 -11.45
CA VAL A 98 -0.64 3.81 -12.34
C VAL A 98 0.77 4.32 -12.65
N LEU A 99 1.59 4.51 -11.61
CA LEU A 99 2.97 5.00 -11.76
C LEU A 99 3.83 4.03 -12.57
N HIS A 100 3.72 2.73 -12.30
CA HIS A 100 4.44 1.69 -13.04
C HIS A 100 4.00 1.66 -14.50
N GLY A 101 2.70 1.66 -14.79
CA GLY A 101 2.19 1.72 -16.17
C GLY A 101 2.67 2.94 -16.94
N LEU A 102 2.74 4.11 -16.29
CA LEU A 102 3.30 5.32 -16.89
C LEU A 102 4.81 5.18 -17.17
N LEU A 103 5.56 4.57 -16.26
CA LEU A 103 7.00 4.36 -16.38
C LEU A 103 7.35 3.47 -17.59
N ILE A 104 6.56 2.42 -17.82
CA ILE A 104 6.79 1.48 -18.93
C ILE A 104 5.98 1.81 -20.20
N CYS A 105 5.26 2.95 -20.20
CA CYS A 105 4.38 3.38 -21.29
C CYS A 105 3.32 2.32 -21.67
N ASP A 106 2.75 1.63 -20.68
CA ASP A 106 1.68 0.66 -20.86
C ASP A 106 0.31 1.28 -20.53
N ASP A 107 -0.38 1.77 -21.56
CA ASP A 107 -1.70 2.39 -21.44
C ASP A 107 -2.77 1.44 -20.89
N VAL A 108 -2.63 0.12 -21.12
CA VAL A 108 -3.57 -0.88 -20.62
C VAL A 108 -3.41 -1.02 -19.11
N LEU A 109 -2.17 -1.10 -18.63
CA LEU A 109 -1.88 -1.12 -17.20
C LEU A 109 -2.36 0.16 -16.51
N VAL A 110 -2.05 1.34 -17.08
CA VAL A 110 -2.53 2.63 -16.56
C VAL A 110 -4.05 2.66 -16.46
N THR A 111 -4.75 2.22 -17.51
CA THR A 111 -6.22 2.21 -17.54
C THR A 111 -6.80 1.27 -16.48
N ASN A 112 -6.24 0.07 -16.32
CA ASN A 112 -6.69 -0.89 -15.32
C ASN A 112 -6.43 -0.41 -13.89
N ALA A 113 -5.25 0.19 -13.64
CA ALA A 113 -4.91 0.75 -12.34
C ALA A 113 -5.79 1.95 -11.98
N LEU A 114 -6.10 2.84 -12.94
CA LEU A 114 -7.04 3.95 -12.72
C LEU A 114 -8.45 3.46 -12.36
N ARG A 115 -8.92 2.34 -12.92
CA ARG A 115 -10.20 1.74 -12.50
C ARG A 115 -10.16 1.23 -11.06
N GLN A 116 -9.01 0.73 -10.60
CA GLN A 116 -8.83 0.32 -9.21
C GLN A 116 -8.80 1.53 -8.26
N VAL A 117 -8.15 2.63 -8.65
CA VAL A 117 -8.24 3.91 -7.92
C VAL A 117 -9.69 4.37 -7.83
N GLU A 118 -10.43 4.36 -8.94
CA GLU A 118 -11.85 4.72 -8.92
C GLU A 118 -12.65 3.82 -7.99
N ALA A 119 -12.47 2.49 -8.04
CA ALA A 119 -13.19 1.55 -7.19
C ALA A 119 -12.90 1.75 -5.69
N GLU A 120 -11.63 1.99 -5.31
CA GLU A 120 -11.23 2.19 -3.90
C GLU A 120 -11.83 3.48 -3.31
N TYR A 121 -12.06 4.50 -4.14
CA TYR A 121 -12.52 5.82 -3.72
C TYR A 121 -13.97 6.15 -4.12
N ALA A 122 -14.67 5.29 -4.86
CA ALA A 122 -16.03 5.51 -5.36
C ALA A 122 -17.14 5.45 -4.28
N GLY A 123 -16.82 5.07 -3.04
CA GLY A 123 -17.81 4.76 -1.99
C GLY A 123 -17.47 5.24 -0.57
N LYS A 124 -16.74 6.34 -0.42
CA LYS A 124 -16.40 6.93 0.90
C LYS A 124 -16.79 8.41 1.01
N SER A 125 -17.90 8.80 0.40
CA SER A 125 -18.62 10.01 0.75
C SER A 125 -19.72 9.62 1.73
N GLU A 126 -19.60 10.11 2.97
CA GLU A 126 -20.45 9.88 4.16
C GLU A 126 -20.12 8.65 5.03
#